data_AF-A0A174B0C3-F1
#
_entry.id   AF-A0A174B0C3-F1
#
_cell.length_a   1.000
_cell.length_b   1.000
_cell.length_c   1.000
_cell.angle_alpha   90.00
_cell.angle_beta   90.00
_cell.angle_gamma   90.00
#
_symmetry.space_group_name_H-M   'P 1'
#
loop_
_entity.id
_entity.type
_entity.pdbx_description
1 polymer ?
#
loop_
_entity_poly.entity_id
_entity_poly.type
_entity_poly.pdbx_seq_one_letter_code
_entity_poly.pdbx_strand_id
1 'polypeptide(L)'
;MKKHGKLLLKYLLLFVMTVFVMGCFSVSAATKTGFVTQKGKTYYINKDGSKQKGWLELKGKKYYFDKKTGVQVKGWVKDSSGQAIRYFTSGAGYMVTGFITDSNGNTRHFDETTGLMTRGWLTDTDEYKYYFYSGSGVMAKGWVENKKEQKRYFSQANGRMCTGWVKSSAGNYRYFKPSNGIMYTGLEKIDSDYYYFSKSTGVRYQKGFGTVGSKKYYFNPSDGKAKTGWLELDGKKYYFDTSGVMLANTIASIDGTTYRFDSDGAATKTSGNDYTVEGKYVKVFDAKNNKYYYMEEEFLKHPGIADGKVSDLDLLAAVCDAEAGDQGVVGMEAVALCVLNCTIDQYKEFPSQIRYVVYQGKPTQYAVVTDGALLKRLKGQFEDRTNAYAAAKAAMEVFSNYVNHGTKRTLPGFKTKDFNYKFFMTPAAFKAQNLNFSKLEYEQYKGHVFFVDWISG
;
A
#
# COMPACT_ATOMS: atom_id res chain seq x y z
N MET A 1 7.30 -34.69 -121.94
CA MET A 1 8.22 -34.33 -123.05
C MET A 1 8.72 -32.91 -122.87
N LYS A 2 10.05 -32.75 -122.75
CA LYS A 2 10.89 -31.54 -122.99
C LYS A 2 10.56 -30.26 -122.19
N LYS A 3 11.41 -29.87 -121.22
CA LYS A 3 12.70 -29.11 -121.29
C LYS A 3 12.43 -27.63 -120.96
N HIS A 4 12.86 -27.12 -119.79
CA HIS A 4 14.19 -26.57 -119.48
C HIS A 4 14.63 -25.34 -120.27
N GLY A 5 15.00 -24.28 -119.53
CA GLY A 5 15.94 -23.23 -119.95
C GLY A 5 15.60 -21.89 -119.27
N LYS A 6 16.26 -21.51 -118.16
CA LYS A 6 17.53 -20.73 -118.07
C LYS A 6 17.31 -19.25 -118.46
N LEU A 7 17.91 -18.22 -117.88
CA LEU A 7 18.83 -17.92 -116.76
C LEU A 7 19.18 -16.41 -116.94
N LEU A 8 19.74 -15.76 -115.91
CA LEU A 8 20.48 -14.46 -115.89
C LEU A 8 19.59 -13.24 -115.56
N LEU A 9 19.70 -12.54 -114.42
CA LEU A 9 20.84 -12.00 -113.65
C LEU A 9 21.62 -10.90 -114.38
N LYS A 10 21.40 -9.62 -114.01
CA LYS A 10 22.42 -8.69 -113.42
C LYS A 10 22.03 -7.18 -113.46
N TYR A 11 22.05 -6.56 -112.27
CA TYR A 11 22.39 -5.16 -111.86
C TYR A 11 21.62 -3.98 -112.53
N LEU A 12 21.33 -2.82 -111.92
CA LEU A 12 21.98 -2.04 -110.85
C LEU A 12 20.99 -0.96 -110.31
N LEU A 13 21.19 -0.57 -109.05
CA LEU A 13 20.56 0.47 -108.22
C LEU A 13 19.95 1.72 -108.91
N LEU A 14 18.78 2.15 -108.41
CA LEU A 14 18.58 3.50 -107.85
C LEU A 14 17.43 3.49 -106.82
N PHE A 15 17.64 4.17 -105.70
CA PHE A 15 16.92 4.04 -104.42
C PHE A 15 16.23 5.37 -104.09
N VAL A 16 14.89 5.44 -103.97
CA VAL A 16 14.20 6.44 -103.12
C VAL A 16 12.85 5.90 -102.60
N MET A 17 12.82 5.76 -101.27
CA MET A 17 11.69 5.78 -100.31
C MET A 17 10.42 4.97 -100.59
N THR A 18 10.37 3.79 -99.97
CA THR A 18 9.11 3.20 -99.50
C THR A 18 9.13 3.19 -97.98
N VAL A 19 8.15 3.88 -97.39
CA VAL A 19 7.87 3.88 -95.95
C VAL A 19 7.60 2.44 -95.51
N PHE A 20 8.57 1.83 -94.84
CA PHE A 20 8.35 0.56 -94.15
C PHE A 20 7.96 0.89 -92.72
N VAL A 21 6.67 0.79 -92.44
CA VAL A 21 6.15 0.75 -91.07
C VAL A 21 6.77 -0.46 -90.38
N MET A 22 7.86 -0.27 -89.65
CA MET A 22 8.23 -1.19 -88.58
C MET A 22 7.18 -1.03 -87.50
N GLY A 23 6.10 -1.80 -87.63
CA GLY A 23 5.30 -2.18 -86.47
C GLY A 23 6.22 -2.95 -85.53
N CYS A 24 6.83 -2.24 -84.59
CA CYS A 24 7.34 -2.84 -83.39
C CYS A 24 6.10 -3.36 -82.65
N PHE A 25 5.73 -4.62 -82.91
CA PHE A 25 4.84 -5.32 -82.01
C PHE A 25 5.59 -5.40 -80.68
N SER A 26 5.30 -4.47 -79.77
CA SER A 26 5.49 -4.74 -78.37
C SER A 26 4.63 -5.96 -78.09
N VAL A 27 5.28 -7.12 -78.00
CA VAL A 27 4.71 -8.24 -77.28
C VAL A 27 4.46 -7.68 -75.89
N SER A 28 3.22 -7.28 -75.61
CA SER A 28 2.75 -7.07 -74.25
C SER A 28 2.76 -8.47 -73.65
N ALA A 29 3.93 -8.89 -73.18
CA ALA A 29 4.03 -9.97 -72.24
C ALA A 29 3.11 -9.54 -71.10
N ALA A 30 1.98 -10.23 -70.95
CA ALA A 30 1.08 -9.99 -69.83
C ALA A 30 1.93 -10.14 -68.56
N THR A 31 2.39 -9.02 -68.02
CA THR A 31 3.28 -9.00 -66.87
C THR A 31 2.45 -9.50 -65.71
N LYS A 32 2.74 -10.74 -65.29
CA LYS A 32 2.05 -11.40 -64.19
C LYS A 32 2.19 -10.52 -62.94
N THR A 33 1.17 -9.71 -62.67
CA THR A 33 1.09 -8.86 -61.48
C THR A 33 0.96 -9.76 -60.26
N GLY A 34 1.69 -9.46 -59.19
CA GLY A 34 1.65 -10.23 -57.95
C GLY A 34 2.98 -10.85 -57.55
N PHE A 35 2.92 -11.82 -56.64
CA PHE A 35 4.12 -12.49 -56.11
C PHE A 35 4.79 -13.36 -57.17
N VAL A 36 6.09 -13.15 -57.34
CA VAL A 36 6.94 -13.92 -58.26
C VAL A 36 8.22 -14.32 -57.54
N THR A 37 8.55 -15.61 -57.58
CA THR A 37 9.81 -16.13 -57.01
C THR A 37 10.77 -16.51 -58.13
N GLN A 38 11.97 -15.95 -58.10
CA GLN A 38 13.02 -16.20 -59.08
C GLN A 38 14.33 -16.46 -58.34
N LYS A 39 15.00 -17.58 -58.66
CA LYS A 39 16.29 -17.99 -58.04
C LYS A 39 16.26 -17.90 -56.50
N GLY A 40 15.17 -18.36 -55.89
CA GLY A 40 14.97 -18.36 -54.44
C GLY A 40 14.61 -17.01 -53.80
N LYS A 41 14.51 -15.92 -54.57
CA LYS A 41 14.12 -14.59 -54.08
C LYS A 41 12.69 -14.28 -54.51
N THR A 42 11.85 -13.87 -53.56
CA THR A 42 10.46 -13.47 -53.83
C THR A 42 10.37 -11.96 -54.05
N TYR A 43 9.61 -11.54 -55.05
CA TYR A 43 9.31 -10.16 -55.43
C TYR A 43 7.80 -9.98 -55.56
N TYR A 44 7.31 -8.74 -55.51
CA TYR A 44 5.97 -8.41 -55.96
C TYR A 44 6.07 -7.54 -57.22
N ILE A 45 5.46 -7.98 -58.31
CA ILE A 45 5.42 -7.26 -59.59
C ILE A 45 4.16 -6.41 -59.61
N ASN A 46 4.33 -5.10 -59.72
CA ASN A 46 3.26 -4.12 -59.83
C ASN A 46 2.59 -4.18 -61.20
N LYS A 47 1.44 -3.50 -61.35
CA LYS A 47 0.68 -3.46 -62.62
C LYS A 47 1.48 -2.88 -63.78
N ASP A 48 2.42 -1.99 -63.50
CA ASP A 48 3.35 -1.38 -64.47
C ASP A 48 4.56 -2.29 -64.80
N GLY A 49 4.62 -3.50 -64.24
CA GLY A 49 5.73 -4.44 -64.40
C GLY A 49 6.94 -4.14 -63.49
N SER A 50 6.92 -3.06 -62.70
CA SER A 50 7.99 -2.73 -61.77
C SER A 50 8.00 -3.65 -60.54
N LYS A 51 9.17 -3.78 -59.88
CA LYS A 51 9.27 -4.48 -58.59
C LYS A 51 8.85 -3.55 -57.47
N GLN A 52 7.93 -4.00 -56.61
CA GLN A 52 7.58 -3.30 -55.38
C GLN A 52 8.81 -3.10 -54.48
N LYS A 53 8.88 -1.91 -53.88
CA LYS A 53 9.90 -1.52 -52.91
C LYS A 53 9.22 -0.91 -51.68
N GLY A 54 9.74 -1.20 -50.50
CA GLY A 54 9.15 -0.75 -49.24
C GLY A 54 7.88 -1.51 -48.88
N TRP A 55 6.98 -0.84 -48.18
CA TRP A 55 5.74 -1.43 -47.67
C TRP A 55 4.74 -1.74 -48.78
N LEU A 56 4.01 -2.83 -48.60
CA LEU A 56 2.88 -3.22 -49.44
C LEU A 56 1.81 -3.83 -48.55
N GLU A 57 0.57 -3.38 -48.67
CA GLU A 57 -0.56 -3.98 -47.97
C GLU A 57 -1.49 -4.69 -48.95
N LEU A 58 -1.79 -5.96 -48.68
CA LEU A 58 -2.70 -6.76 -49.49
C LEU A 58 -3.63 -7.54 -48.58
N LYS A 59 -4.95 -7.36 -48.75
CA LYS A 59 -5.98 -8.08 -48.00
C LYS A 59 -5.73 -8.04 -46.48
N GLY A 60 -5.39 -6.85 -45.96
CA GLY A 60 -5.09 -6.63 -44.53
C GLY A 60 -3.74 -7.16 -44.04
N LYS A 61 -2.88 -7.71 -44.91
CA LYS A 61 -1.53 -8.18 -44.57
C LYS A 61 -0.48 -7.22 -45.09
N LYS A 62 0.43 -6.81 -44.22
CA LYS A 62 1.56 -5.93 -44.56
C LYS A 62 2.80 -6.74 -44.90
N TYR A 63 3.43 -6.43 -46.02
CA TYR A 63 4.67 -7.02 -46.52
C TYR A 63 5.71 -5.91 -46.65
N TYR A 64 6.99 -6.27 -46.59
CA TYR A 64 8.07 -5.31 -46.81
C TYR A 64 9.05 -5.84 -47.84
N PHE A 65 9.44 -4.99 -48.78
CA PHE A 65 10.39 -5.29 -49.84
C PHE A 65 11.60 -4.39 -49.69
N ASP A 66 12.79 -4.97 -49.80
CA ASP A 66 14.05 -4.24 -49.69
C ASP A 66 14.07 -3.05 -50.66
N LYS A 67 14.37 -1.85 -50.13
CA LYS A 67 14.25 -0.60 -50.89
C LYS A 67 15.21 -0.51 -52.08
N LYS A 68 16.31 -1.28 -52.07
CA LYS A 68 17.30 -1.28 -53.15
C LYS A 68 16.94 -2.31 -54.21
N THR A 69 16.74 -3.55 -53.78
CA THR A 69 16.64 -4.74 -54.64
C THR A 69 15.21 -5.18 -54.96
N GLY A 70 14.22 -4.76 -54.16
CA GLY A 70 12.83 -5.21 -54.24
C GLY A 70 12.60 -6.65 -53.73
N VAL A 71 13.60 -7.28 -53.09
CA VAL A 71 13.47 -8.62 -52.52
C VAL A 71 12.58 -8.56 -51.28
N GLN A 72 11.62 -9.48 -51.18
CA GLN A 72 10.73 -9.59 -50.02
C GLN A 72 11.52 -9.93 -48.75
N VAL A 73 11.25 -9.20 -47.67
CA VAL A 73 11.79 -9.48 -46.35
C VAL A 73 10.99 -10.60 -45.67
N LYS A 74 11.71 -11.57 -45.11
CA LYS A 74 11.17 -12.69 -44.33
C LYS A 74 12.03 -12.91 -43.09
N GLY A 75 11.43 -13.42 -42.02
CA GLY A 75 12.10 -13.69 -40.75
C GLY A 75 12.35 -12.45 -39.91
N TRP A 76 13.36 -12.54 -39.05
CA TRP A 76 13.74 -11.49 -38.11
C TRP A 76 14.40 -10.30 -38.82
N VAL A 77 13.89 -9.11 -38.55
CA VAL A 77 14.52 -7.85 -38.95
C VAL A 77 15.21 -7.25 -37.74
N LYS A 78 16.46 -6.86 -37.93
CA LYS A 78 17.31 -6.24 -36.92
C LYS A 78 17.52 -4.76 -37.22
N ASP A 79 17.70 -3.96 -36.18
CA ASP A 79 18.17 -2.58 -36.31
C ASP A 79 19.69 -2.51 -36.56
N SER A 80 20.24 -1.29 -36.61
CA SER A 80 21.67 -1.05 -36.83
C SER A 80 22.57 -1.59 -35.71
N SER A 81 22.03 -1.79 -34.51
CA SER A 81 22.76 -2.41 -33.40
C SER A 81 22.75 -3.95 -33.46
N GLY A 82 22.02 -4.52 -34.41
CA GLY A 82 21.82 -5.96 -34.53
C GLY A 82 20.70 -6.51 -33.62
N GLN A 83 19.95 -5.65 -32.93
CA GLN A 83 18.83 -6.06 -32.10
C GLN A 83 17.61 -6.34 -32.96
N ALA A 84 16.96 -7.48 -32.74
CA ALA A 84 15.71 -7.81 -33.43
C ALA A 84 14.61 -6.81 -33.04
N ILE A 85 13.91 -6.28 -34.05
CA ILE A 85 12.87 -5.26 -33.88
C ILE A 85 11.53 -5.66 -34.51
N ARG A 86 11.51 -6.54 -35.52
CA ARG A 86 10.29 -6.96 -36.23
C ARG A 86 10.43 -8.41 -36.67
N TYR A 87 9.31 -9.07 -36.93
CA TYR A 87 9.29 -10.41 -37.51
C TYR A 87 8.30 -10.46 -38.68
N PHE A 88 8.75 -11.04 -39.79
CA PHE A 88 7.93 -11.38 -40.95
C PHE A 88 7.86 -12.90 -41.05
N THR A 89 6.68 -13.46 -41.32
CA THR A 89 6.50 -14.92 -41.36
C THR A 89 7.45 -15.57 -42.36
N SER A 90 8.11 -16.68 -41.98
CA SER A 90 9.09 -17.35 -42.84
C SER A 90 8.49 -17.90 -44.13
N GLY A 91 7.21 -18.30 -44.11
CA GLY A 91 6.48 -18.77 -45.29
C GLY A 91 6.04 -17.62 -46.20
N ALA A 92 4.93 -16.97 -45.85
CA ALA A 92 4.28 -15.97 -46.69
C ALA A 92 4.95 -14.58 -46.65
N GLY A 93 5.73 -14.26 -45.62
CA GLY A 93 6.49 -13.01 -45.51
C GLY A 93 5.65 -11.78 -45.18
N TYR A 94 4.48 -11.95 -44.56
CA TYR A 94 3.74 -10.84 -43.97
C TYR A 94 4.25 -10.55 -42.54
N MET A 95 4.20 -9.27 -42.15
CA MET A 95 4.59 -8.76 -40.85
C MET A 95 3.69 -9.34 -39.75
N VAL A 96 4.30 -9.78 -38.66
CA VAL A 96 3.58 -10.24 -37.47
C VAL A 96 3.26 -9.06 -36.56
N THR A 97 2.05 -9.06 -36.01
CA THR A 97 1.56 -8.16 -34.97
C THR A 97 0.93 -8.97 -33.83
N GLY A 98 0.66 -8.32 -32.71
CA GLY A 98 0.05 -8.92 -31.52
C GLY A 98 0.94 -9.93 -30.82
N PHE A 99 0.31 -10.81 -30.04
CA PHE A 99 1.01 -11.89 -29.33
C PHE A 99 1.29 -13.07 -30.26
N ILE A 100 2.54 -13.54 -30.27
CA ILE A 100 2.94 -14.76 -30.99
C ILE A 100 3.80 -15.64 -30.08
N THR A 101 3.57 -16.95 -30.14
CA THR A 101 4.38 -17.94 -29.42
C THR A 101 5.14 -18.79 -30.42
N ASP A 102 6.45 -18.89 -30.26
CA ASP A 102 7.30 -19.73 -31.11
C ASP A 102 7.25 -21.21 -30.72
N SER A 103 7.87 -22.08 -31.52
CA SER A 103 7.92 -23.53 -31.30
C SER A 103 8.62 -23.93 -30.00
N ASN A 104 9.43 -23.02 -29.43
CA ASN A 104 10.11 -23.24 -28.15
C ASN A 104 9.27 -22.75 -26.96
N GLY A 105 8.03 -22.32 -27.20
CA GLY A 105 7.11 -21.81 -26.18
C GLY A 105 7.38 -20.36 -25.77
N ASN A 106 8.27 -19.62 -26.46
CA ASN A 106 8.51 -18.23 -26.12
C ASN A 106 7.45 -17.34 -26.76
N THR A 107 6.69 -16.66 -25.91
CA THR A 107 5.73 -15.64 -26.34
C THR A 107 6.40 -14.28 -26.47
N ARG A 108 6.08 -13.53 -27.53
CA ARG A 108 6.49 -12.14 -27.76
C ARG A 108 5.28 -11.33 -28.21
N HIS A 109 5.36 -10.02 -28.05
CA HIS A 109 4.33 -9.10 -28.55
C HIS A 109 4.92 -8.15 -29.56
N PHE A 110 4.16 -7.84 -30.60
CA PHE A 110 4.51 -6.88 -31.65
C PHE A 110 3.37 -5.85 -31.76
N ASP A 111 3.72 -4.58 -31.78
CA ASP A 111 2.75 -3.48 -31.89
C ASP A 111 1.82 -3.65 -33.09
N GLU A 112 0.51 -3.43 -32.89
CA GLU A 112 -0.52 -3.74 -33.91
C GLU A 112 -0.42 -2.86 -35.16
N THR A 113 0.07 -1.63 -35.01
CA THR A 113 0.14 -0.68 -36.13
C THR A 113 1.47 -0.80 -36.85
N THR A 114 2.54 -0.71 -36.06
CA THR A 114 3.89 -0.61 -36.55
C THR A 114 4.49 -1.99 -36.73
N GLY A 115 4.19 -3.02 -35.94
CA GLY A 115 4.87 -4.31 -35.93
C GLY A 115 6.22 -4.32 -35.22
N LEU A 116 6.54 -3.26 -34.47
CA LEU A 116 7.72 -3.22 -33.61
C LEU A 116 7.55 -4.15 -32.41
N MET A 117 8.57 -4.93 -32.09
CA MET A 117 8.56 -5.84 -30.96
C MET A 117 8.55 -5.07 -29.64
N THR A 118 7.60 -5.41 -28.76
CA THR A 118 7.47 -4.82 -27.44
C THR A 118 8.58 -5.28 -26.51
N ARG A 119 9.08 -4.35 -25.71
CA ARG A 119 10.09 -4.56 -24.67
C ARG A 119 9.67 -3.81 -23.41
N GLY A 120 9.92 -4.41 -22.25
CA GLY A 120 9.48 -3.86 -20.97
C GLY A 120 7.99 -4.10 -20.74
N TRP A 121 7.32 -3.12 -20.15
CA TRP A 121 5.93 -3.24 -19.73
C TRP A 121 4.96 -3.08 -20.90
N LEU A 122 3.92 -3.91 -20.90
CA LEU A 122 2.74 -3.77 -21.75
C LEU A 122 1.50 -3.82 -20.87
N THR A 123 0.54 -2.96 -21.12
CA THR A 123 -0.82 -3.07 -20.60
C THR A 123 -1.73 -3.34 -21.78
N ASP A 124 -2.51 -4.41 -21.74
CA ASP A 124 -3.49 -4.70 -22.79
C ASP A 124 -4.81 -3.93 -22.58
N THR A 125 -5.77 -4.12 -23.49
CA THR A 125 -7.08 -3.46 -23.47
C THR A 125 -7.93 -3.82 -22.26
N ASP A 126 -7.68 -4.99 -21.65
CA ASP A 126 -8.37 -5.48 -20.46
C ASP A 126 -7.61 -5.09 -19.17
N GLU A 127 -6.68 -4.13 -19.27
CA GLU A 127 -5.79 -3.62 -18.22
C GLU A 127 -4.81 -4.66 -17.63
N TYR A 128 -4.67 -5.82 -18.25
CA TYR A 128 -3.68 -6.79 -17.81
C TYR A 128 -2.27 -6.33 -18.17
N LYS A 129 -1.37 -6.49 -17.21
CA LYS A 129 0.03 -6.08 -17.35
C LYS A 129 0.91 -7.29 -17.64
N TYR A 130 1.83 -7.12 -18.58
CA TYR A 130 2.84 -8.10 -18.98
C TYR A 130 4.22 -7.44 -18.94
N TYR A 131 5.26 -8.26 -18.84
CA TYR A 131 6.64 -7.79 -18.94
C TYR A 131 7.39 -8.60 -19.99
N PHE A 132 8.11 -7.91 -20.87
CA PHE A 132 8.92 -8.51 -21.93
C PHE A 132 10.39 -8.16 -21.71
N TYR A 133 11.26 -9.17 -21.63
CA TYR A 133 12.68 -8.94 -21.35
C TYR A 133 13.33 -8.05 -22.42
N SER A 134 14.10 -7.05 -21.99
CA SER A 134 14.70 -6.05 -22.87
C SER A 134 15.62 -6.65 -23.95
N GLY A 135 16.36 -7.70 -23.63
CA GLY A 135 17.24 -8.37 -24.60
C GLY A 135 16.48 -9.17 -25.64
N SER A 136 15.65 -10.13 -25.21
CA SER A 136 15.05 -11.15 -26.07
C SER A 136 13.65 -10.81 -26.58
N GLY A 137 12.95 -9.89 -25.91
CA GLY A 137 11.54 -9.57 -26.15
C GLY A 137 10.60 -10.68 -25.68
N VAL A 138 11.11 -11.70 -24.99
CA VAL A 138 10.31 -12.81 -24.49
C VAL A 138 9.49 -12.35 -23.29
N MET A 139 8.22 -12.73 -23.26
CA MET A 139 7.31 -12.47 -22.16
C MET A 139 7.74 -13.21 -20.91
N ALA A 140 7.77 -12.52 -19.77
CA ALA A 140 8.04 -13.11 -18.48
C ALA A 140 6.91 -14.06 -18.06
N LYS A 141 7.32 -15.21 -17.51
CA LYS A 141 6.47 -16.17 -16.82
C LYS A 141 7.17 -16.58 -15.53
N GLY A 142 6.41 -16.73 -14.46
CA GLY A 142 6.94 -17.01 -13.13
C GLY A 142 7.51 -15.79 -12.40
N TRP A 143 8.51 -16.02 -11.56
CA TRP A 143 9.11 -15.00 -10.71
C TRP A 143 10.02 -14.06 -11.50
N VAL A 144 9.85 -12.76 -11.28
CA VAL A 144 10.76 -11.72 -11.77
C VAL A 144 11.15 -10.82 -10.61
N GLU A 145 12.45 -10.58 -10.48
CA GLU A 145 13.02 -9.71 -9.46
C GLU A 145 13.78 -8.56 -10.13
N ASN A 146 13.61 -7.35 -9.60
CA ASN A 146 14.34 -6.18 -10.09
C ASN A 146 15.58 -5.90 -9.23
N LYS A 147 16.39 -4.92 -9.62
CA LYS A 147 17.61 -4.52 -8.89
C LYS A 147 17.37 -4.01 -7.46
N LYS A 148 16.12 -3.73 -7.08
CA LYS A 148 15.72 -3.32 -5.73
C LYS A 148 15.18 -4.51 -4.92
N GLU A 149 15.43 -5.74 -5.38
CA GLU A 149 14.96 -7.00 -4.78
C GLU A 149 13.42 -7.12 -4.71
N GLN A 150 12.70 -6.32 -5.50
CA GLN A 150 11.26 -6.35 -5.53
C GLN A 150 10.79 -7.47 -6.46
N LYS A 151 10.13 -8.45 -5.87
CA LYS A 151 9.62 -9.63 -6.57
C LYS A 151 8.21 -9.41 -7.09
N ARG A 152 7.96 -9.85 -8.32
CA ARG A 152 6.65 -9.96 -8.96
C ARG A 152 6.46 -11.39 -9.47
N TYR A 153 5.22 -11.79 -9.64
CA TYR A 153 4.89 -13.08 -10.25
C TYR A 153 4.04 -12.86 -11.49
N PHE A 154 4.40 -13.53 -12.58
CA PHE A 154 3.66 -13.57 -13.83
C PHE A 154 3.10 -14.98 -14.01
N SER A 155 1.80 -15.09 -14.27
CA SER A 155 1.12 -16.38 -14.43
C SER A 155 1.82 -17.26 -15.47
N GLN A 156 2.08 -18.52 -15.16
CA GLN A 156 2.68 -19.43 -16.14
C GLN A 156 1.76 -19.71 -17.34
N ALA A 157 0.45 -19.66 -17.13
CA ALA A 157 -0.54 -19.93 -18.17
C ALA A 157 -0.48 -18.88 -19.29
N ASN A 158 -0.46 -17.60 -18.93
CA ASN A 158 -0.66 -16.50 -19.89
C ASN A 158 0.29 -15.30 -19.72
N GLY A 159 1.20 -15.32 -18.75
CA GLY A 159 2.16 -14.24 -18.51
C GLY A 159 1.56 -12.97 -17.91
N ARG A 160 0.29 -12.97 -17.50
CA ARG A 160 -0.32 -11.84 -16.81
C ARG A 160 0.34 -11.65 -15.45
N MET A 161 0.72 -10.42 -15.11
CA MET A 161 1.23 -10.07 -13.79
C MET A 161 0.15 -10.32 -12.74
N CYS A 162 0.46 -11.10 -11.72
CA CYS A 162 -0.45 -11.36 -10.63
C CYS A 162 -0.54 -10.16 -9.67
N THR A 163 -1.74 -9.90 -9.19
CA THR A 163 -2.09 -8.90 -8.16
C THR A 163 -3.04 -9.55 -7.15
N GLY A 164 -3.16 -8.96 -5.96
CA GLY A 164 -4.01 -9.46 -4.89
C GLY A 164 -3.54 -10.81 -4.32
N TRP A 165 -4.49 -11.58 -3.81
CA TRP A 165 -4.26 -12.90 -3.23
C TRP A 165 -3.94 -13.94 -4.30
N VAL A 166 -2.85 -14.68 -4.10
CA VAL A 166 -2.44 -15.79 -4.95
C VAL A 166 -2.15 -17.01 -4.10
N LYS A 167 -2.76 -18.14 -4.46
CA LYS A 167 -2.49 -19.45 -3.87
C LYS A 167 -1.65 -20.29 -4.85
N SER A 168 -0.47 -20.73 -4.41
CA SER A 168 0.34 -21.67 -5.18
C SER A 168 -0.27 -23.09 -5.15
N SER A 169 0.15 -23.95 -6.08
CA SER A 169 -0.18 -25.39 -6.07
C SER A 169 0.20 -26.10 -4.76
N ALA A 170 1.28 -25.67 -4.10
CA ALA A 170 1.70 -26.16 -2.78
C ALA A 170 0.85 -25.64 -1.60
N GLY A 171 -0.26 -24.94 -1.87
CA GLY A 171 -1.17 -24.40 -0.84
C GLY A 171 -0.72 -23.10 -0.18
N ASN A 172 0.47 -22.59 -0.49
CA ASN A 172 0.97 -21.34 0.08
C ASN A 172 0.25 -20.12 -0.48
N TYR A 173 -0.19 -19.22 0.41
CA TYR A 173 -0.76 -17.92 0.05
C TYR A 173 0.31 -16.83 0.04
N ARG A 174 0.20 -15.91 -0.93
CA ARG A 174 0.97 -14.67 -1.03
C ARG A 174 0.03 -13.54 -1.42
N TYR A 175 0.45 -12.31 -1.16
CA TYR A 175 -0.26 -11.12 -1.61
C TYR A 175 0.64 -10.25 -2.48
N PHE A 176 0.10 -9.73 -3.59
CA PHE A 176 0.80 -8.86 -4.52
C PHE A 176 0.08 -7.50 -4.60
N LYS A 177 0.82 -6.40 -4.42
CA LYS A 177 0.31 -5.02 -4.48
C LYS A 177 -0.59 -4.82 -5.70
N PRO A 178 -1.89 -4.49 -5.55
CA PRO A 178 -2.76 -4.23 -6.69
C PRO A 178 -2.22 -3.15 -7.65
N SER A 179 -1.56 -2.13 -7.12
CA SER A 179 -1.03 -1.02 -7.92
C SER A 179 0.10 -1.40 -8.88
N ASN A 180 0.97 -2.36 -8.50
CA ASN A 180 2.22 -2.60 -9.23
C ASN A 180 2.74 -4.05 -9.20
N GLY A 181 1.98 -4.99 -8.63
CA GLY A 181 2.28 -6.42 -8.56
C GLY A 181 3.46 -6.79 -7.68
N ILE A 182 4.02 -5.87 -6.88
CA ILE A 182 5.11 -6.20 -5.96
C ILE A 182 4.55 -7.07 -4.82
N MET A 183 5.21 -8.20 -4.56
CA MET A 183 4.86 -9.11 -3.47
C MET A 183 5.02 -8.43 -2.10
N TYR A 184 4.05 -8.61 -1.21
CA TYR A 184 4.14 -8.20 0.19
C TYR A 184 5.09 -9.11 0.98
N THR A 185 5.76 -8.50 1.96
CA THR A 185 6.68 -9.15 2.90
C THR A 185 6.58 -8.42 4.25
N GLY A 186 6.76 -9.12 5.37
CA GLY A 186 6.63 -8.52 6.69
C GLY A 186 5.17 -8.43 7.15
N LEU A 187 4.93 -7.63 8.19
CA LEU A 187 3.60 -7.36 8.73
C LEU A 187 2.95 -6.27 7.88
N GLU A 188 1.80 -6.58 7.30
CA GLU A 188 1.08 -5.69 6.38
C GLU A 188 -0.41 -5.69 6.72
N LYS A 189 -1.04 -4.53 6.56
CA LYS A 189 -2.50 -4.40 6.68
C LYS A 189 -3.12 -4.54 5.28
N ILE A 190 -4.04 -5.48 5.13
CA ILE A 190 -4.82 -5.68 3.92
C ILE A 190 -6.29 -5.53 4.31
N ASP A 191 -6.94 -4.52 3.74
CA ASP A 191 -8.29 -4.09 4.13
C ASP A 191 -8.35 -3.75 5.64
N SER A 192 -9.16 -4.48 6.42
CA SER A 192 -9.29 -4.29 7.86
C SER A 192 -8.28 -5.09 8.69
N ASP A 193 -7.62 -6.09 8.11
CA ASP A 193 -6.92 -7.14 8.85
C ASP A 193 -5.41 -7.08 8.66
N TYR A 194 -4.66 -7.43 9.71
CA TYR A 194 -3.20 -7.58 9.62
C TYR A 194 -2.83 -9.01 9.23
N TYR A 195 -1.80 -9.13 8.39
CA TYR A 195 -1.21 -10.39 7.97
C TYR A 195 0.31 -10.31 8.08
N TYR A 196 0.96 -11.43 8.35
CA TYR A 196 2.41 -11.51 8.28
C TYR A 196 2.84 -12.39 7.11
N PHE A 197 3.73 -11.85 6.27
CA PHE A 197 4.33 -12.53 5.14
C PHE A 197 5.83 -12.74 5.41
N SER A 198 6.33 -13.95 5.13
CA SER A 198 7.76 -14.26 5.25
C SER A 198 8.61 -13.25 4.47
N LYS A 199 9.62 -12.66 5.12
CA LYS A 199 10.52 -11.68 4.48
C LYS A 199 11.29 -12.24 3.28
N SER A 200 11.61 -13.53 3.29
CA SER A 200 12.37 -14.18 2.21
C SER A 200 11.49 -14.69 1.07
N THR A 201 10.33 -15.27 1.41
CA THR A 201 9.50 -16.03 0.45
C THR A 201 8.15 -15.37 0.13
N GLY A 202 7.72 -14.39 0.92
CA GLY A 202 6.39 -13.77 0.86
C GLY A 202 5.24 -14.69 1.23
N VAL A 203 5.49 -15.91 1.71
CA VAL A 203 4.43 -16.84 2.15
C VAL A 203 3.76 -16.28 3.41
N ARG A 204 2.43 -16.23 3.40
CA ARG A 204 1.60 -15.82 4.54
C ARG A 204 1.77 -16.80 5.71
N TYR A 205 2.00 -16.27 6.90
CA TYR A 205 2.05 -17.01 8.15
C TYR A 205 0.63 -17.27 8.70
N GLN A 206 0.39 -18.48 9.20
CA GLN A 206 -0.93 -18.95 9.66
C GLN A 206 -0.78 -20.15 10.61
N LYS A 207 0.11 -20.04 11.60
CA LYS A 207 0.41 -21.16 12.53
C LYS A 207 0.07 -20.82 13.99
N GLY A 208 -0.80 -19.84 14.21
CA GLY A 208 -1.13 -19.33 15.55
C GLY A 208 -0.11 -18.32 16.05
N PHE A 209 0.40 -18.50 17.27
CA PHE A 209 1.34 -17.58 17.90
C PHE A 209 2.59 -17.35 17.06
N GLY A 210 2.94 -16.08 16.84
CA GLY A 210 4.13 -15.68 16.12
C GLY A 210 4.70 -14.37 16.64
N THR A 211 6.01 -14.22 16.54
CA THR A 211 6.72 -13.01 16.97
C THR A 211 7.16 -12.21 15.75
N VAL A 212 6.86 -10.91 15.74
CA VAL A 212 7.31 -9.96 14.71
C VAL A 212 8.06 -8.83 15.40
N GLY A 213 9.38 -8.79 15.23
CA GLY A 213 10.24 -7.91 16.03
C GLY A 213 10.23 -8.34 17.50
N SER A 214 9.90 -7.43 18.41
CA SER A 214 9.71 -7.70 19.85
C SER A 214 8.26 -8.00 20.23
N LYS A 215 7.32 -7.89 19.29
CA LYS A 215 5.87 -7.97 19.54
C LYS A 215 5.35 -9.38 19.23
N LYS A 216 4.47 -9.90 20.09
CA LYS A 216 3.80 -11.19 19.91
C LYS A 216 2.42 -10.96 19.28
N TYR A 217 2.03 -11.86 18.36
CA TYR A 217 0.76 -11.85 17.64
C TYR A 217 0.20 -13.28 17.62
N TYR A 218 -1.08 -13.42 17.30
CA TYR A 218 -1.67 -14.70 16.94
C TYR A 218 -2.27 -14.60 15.55
N PHE A 219 -1.75 -15.37 14.59
CA PHE A 219 -2.27 -15.44 13.23
C PHE A 219 -3.14 -16.67 13.07
N ASN A 220 -4.43 -16.45 12.80
CA ASN A 220 -5.43 -17.50 12.71
C ASN A 220 -4.98 -18.60 11.71
N PRO A 221 -4.94 -19.88 12.12
CA PRO A 221 -4.51 -20.96 11.25
C PRO A 221 -5.33 -21.15 9.95
N SER A 222 -6.60 -20.73 9.92
CA SER A 222 -7.45 -20.91 8.74
C SER A 222 -7.20 -19.86 7.66
N ASP A 223 -7.05 -18.59 8.05
CA ASP A 223 -7.02 -17.45 7.15
C ASP A 223 -5.83 -16.51 7.35
N GLY A 224 -4.94 -16.79 8.30
CA GLY A 224 -3.72 -16.03 8.56
C GLY A 224 -3.96 -14.61 9.10
N LYS A 225 -5.20 -14.24 9.46
CA LYS A 225 -5.50 -12.93 10.03
C LYS A 225 -4.92 -12.82 11.44
N ALA A 226 -4.29 -11.70 11.75
CA ALA A 226 -3.89 -11.40 13.12
C ALA A 226 -5.14 -11.21 13.99
N LYS A 227 -5.14 -11.84 15.17
CA LYS A 227 -6.21 -11.72 16.14
C LYS A 227 -6.17 -10.35 16.81
N THR A 228 -7.35 -9.79 17.01
CA THR A 228 -7.60 -8.65 17.91
C THR A 228 -8.61 -9.08 18.97
N GLY A 229 -8.57 -8.42 20.13
CA GLY A 229 -9.42 -8.71 21.28
C GLY A 229 -9.09 -10.04 21.96
N TRP A 230 -10.09 -10.65 22.60
CA TRP A 230 -9.94 -11.89 23.36
C TRP A 230 -9.73 -13.12 22.48
N LEU A 231 -8.79 -13.97 22.90
CA LEU A 231 -8.55 -15.31 22.39
C LEU A 231 -8.49 -16.28 23.56
N GLU A 232 -9.22 -17.39 23.46
CA GLU A 232 -9.15 -18.48 24.43
C GLU A 232 -8.57 -19.73 23.75
N LEU A 233 -7.53 -20.30 24.35
CA LEU A 233 -6.84 -21.50 23.87
C LEU A 233 -6.41 -22.32 25.09
N ASP A 234 -6.73 -23.62 25.08
CA ASP A 234 -6.34 -24.58 26.12
C ASP A 234 -6.66 -24.09 27.56
N GLY A 235 -7.82 -23.45 27.74
CA GLY A 235 -8.28 -22.91 29.03
C GLY A 235 -7.57 -21.62 29.48
N LYS A 236 -6.66 -21.07 28.68
CA LYS A 236 -6.01 -19.78 28.92
C LYS A 236 -6.62 -18.70 28.04
N LYS A 237 -6.75 -17.49 28.60
CA LYS A 237 -7.21 -16.30 27.87
C LYS A 237 -6.04 -15.37 27.57
N TYR A 238 -6.06 -14.80 26.39
CA TYR A 238 -5.09 -13.84 25.88
C TYR A 238 -5.85 -12.65 25.32
N TYR A 239 -5.25 -11.46 25.37
CA TYR A 239 -5.83 -10.26 24.78
C TYR A 239 -4.86 -9.62 23.80
N PHE A 240 -5.37 -9.26 22.63
CA PHE A 240 -4.63 -8.60 21.57
C PHE A 240 -5.22 -7.20 21.34
N ASP A 241 -4.37 -6.18 21.26
CA ASP A 241 -4.81 -4.81 21.02
C ASP A 241 -5.39 -4.62 19.60
N THR A 242 -5.77 -3.39 19.25
CA THR A 242 -6.35 -3.04 17.94
C THR A 242 -5.36 -3.17 16.78
N SER A 243 -4.06 -3.24 17.06
CA SER A 243 -3.00 -3.54 16.10
C SER A 243 -2.64 -5.04 16.06
N GLY A 244 -3.33 -5.86 16.84
CA GLY A 244 -3.11 -7.30 16.97
C GLY A 244 -1.93 -7.70 17.85
N VAL A 245 -1.37 -6.78 18.63
CA VAL A 245 -0.25 -7.05 19.55
C VAL A 245 -0.79 -7.65 20.84
N MET A 246 -0.22 -8.78 21.25
CA MET A 246 -0.59 -9.46 22.49
C MET A 246 -0.12 -8.67 23.71
N LEU A 247 -1.01 -8.51 24.70
CA LEU A 247 -0.64 -8.03 26.03
C LEU A 247 0.11 -9.13 26.79
N ALA A 248 1.27 -8.79 27.35
CA ALA A 248 2.09 -9.66 28.19
C ALA A 248 2.90 -8.81 29.18
N ASN A 249 3.23 -9.38 30.35
CA ASN A 249 3.93 -8.70 31.44
C ASN A 249 3.29 -7.35 31.83
N THR A 250 1.96 -7.30 31.90
CA THR A 250 1.24 -6.05 32.14
C THR A 250 -0.07 -6.29 32.89
N ILE A 251 -0.70 -5.21 33.35
CA ILE A 251 -2.05 -5.20 33.91
C ILE A 251 -2.90 -4.28 33.03
N ALA A 252 -4.07 -4.75 32.60
CA ALA A 252 -4.98 -3.95 31.79
C ALA A 252 -6.43 -4.12 32.25
N SER A 253 -7.20 -3.04 32.18
CA SER A 253 -8.65 -3.08 32.35
C SER A 253 -9.31 -3.29 31.00
N ILE A 254 -10.08 -4.36 30.85
CA ILE A 254 -10.76 -4.74 29.62
C ILE A 254 -12.23 -4.95 29.97
N ASP A 255 -13.10 -4.17 29.36
CA ASP A 255 -14.56 -4.17 29.62
C ASP A 255 -14.87 -4.04 31.12
N GLY A 256 -14.19 -3.12 31.81
CA GLY A 256 -14.36 -2.83 33.23
C GLY A 256 -13.82 -3.88 34.20
N THR A 257 -13.18 -4.94 33.69
CA THR A 257 -12.52 -5.95 34.52
C THR A 257 -11.01 -5.83 34.41
N THR A 258 -10.33 -5.77 35.56
CA THR A 258 -8.86 -5.79 35.61
C THR A 258 -8.33 -7.21 35.41
N TYR A 259 -7.37 -7.34 34.49
CA TYR A 259 -6.64 -8.57 34.22
C TYR A 259 -5.14 -8.34 34.37
N ARG A 260 -4.46 -9.28 35.01
CA ARG A 260 -3.00 -9.39 34.99
C ARG A 260 -2.59 -10.37 33.90
N PHE A 261 -1.72 -9.95 33.00
CA PHE A 261 -1.12 -10.74 31.92
C PHE A 261 0.31 -11.11 32.30
N ASP A 262 0.60 -12.40 32.37
CA ASP A 262 1.96 -12.89 32.65
C ASP A 262 2.91 -12.75 31.45
N SER A 263 4.13 -13.28 31.56
CA SER A 263 5.15 -13.22 30.49
C SER A 263 4.78 -13.95 29.21
N ASP A 264 3.87 -14.91 29.31
CA ASP A 264 3.32 -15.66 28.18
C ASP A 264 2.02 -15.04 27.66
N GLY A 265 1.52 -13.99 28.33
CA GLY A 265 0.29 -13.27 27.99
C GLY A 265 -0.97 -13.96 28.50
N ALA A 266 -0.86 -14.96 29.37
CA ALA A 266 -2.04 -15.57 29.97
C ALA A 266 -2.66 -14.60 30.99
N ALA A 267 -3.96 -14.36 30.82
CA ALA A 267 -4.74 -13.44 31.61
C ALA A 267 -5.29 -14.13 32.86
N THR A 268 -5.05 -13.51 34.02
CA THR A 268 -5.72 -13.85 35.28
C THR A 268 -6.63 -12.69 35.68
N LYS A 269 -7.92 -12.99 35.86
CA LYS A 269 -8.88 -12.02 36.40
C LYS A 269 -8.52 -11.73 37.85
N THR A 270 -8.31 -10.47 38.19
CA THR A 270 -8.16 -10.06 39.60
C THR A 270 -9.56 -9.77 40.15
N SER A 271 -10.02 -10.56 41.11
CA SER A 271 -11.38 -10.46 41.67
C SER A 271 -11.41 -9.44 42.79
N GLY A 272 -12.16 -8.36 42.60
CA GLY A 272 -12.43 -7.35 43.62
C GLY A 272 -12.46 -5.96 43.00
N ASN A 273 -13.56 -5.25 43.19
CA ASN A 273 -13.54 -3.80 43.05
C ASN A 273 -12.61 -3.29 44.15
N ASP A 274 -11.45 -2.77 43.75
CA ASP A 274 -10.37 -2.30 44.62
C ASP A 274 -10.74 -0.99 45.34
N TYR A 275 -11.98 -0.82 45.83
CA TYR A 275 -12.42 0.44 46.43
C TYR A 275 -13.26 0.32 47.70
N THR A 276 -13.13 1.32 48.58
CA THR A 276 -13.95 1.52 49.79
C THR A 276 -14.54 2.92 49.82
N VAL A 277 -15.80 3.06 50.22
CA VAL A 277 -16.45 4.38 50.39
C VAL A 277 -16.10 4.96 51.76
N GLU A 278 -15.53 6.17 51.79
CA GLU A 278 -15.13 6.90 53.00
C GLU A 278 -15.77 8.30 52.98
N GLY A 279 -16.99 8.41 53.53
CA GLY A 279 -17.78 9.64 53.48
C GLY A 279 -18.24 9.97 52.06
N LYS A 280 -17.99 11.20 51.59
CA LYS A 280 -18.29 11.66 50.21
C LYS A 280 -17.22 11.28 49.18
N TYR A 281 -16.28 10.41 49.55
CA TYR A 281 -15.14 10.05 48.71
C TYR A 281 -14.98 8.54 48.62
N VAL A 282 -14.28 8.09 47.58
CA VAL A 282 -14.05 6.69 47.27
C VAL A 282 -12.55 6.46 47.29
N LYS A 283 -12.10 5.57 48.16
CA LYS A 283 -10.69 5.19 48.26
C LYS A 283 -10.46 3.99 47.35
N VAL A 284 -9.68 4.19 46.30
CA VAL A 284 -9.37 3.17 45.28
C VAL A 284 -7.91 2.74 45.41
N PHE A 285 -7.64 1.45 45.37
CA PHE A 285 -6.30 0.90 45.31
C PHE A 285 -5.81 0.86 43.85
N ASP A 286 -4.68 1.52 43.62
CA ASP A 286 -3.96 1.46 42.36
C ASP A 286 -2.87 0.40 42.47
N ALA A 287 -3.15 -0.77 41.92
CA ALA A 287 -2.24 -1.91 41.93
C ALA A 287 -0.91 -1.65 41.23
N LYS A 288 -0.86 -0.76 40.23
CA LYS A 288 0.37 -0.48 39.48
C LYS A 288 1.36 0.32 40.34
N ASN A 289 0.86 1.31 41.07
CA ASN A 289 1.66 2.14 41.96
C ASN A 289 1.73 1.61 43.41
N ASN A 290 0.97 0.54 43.72
CA ASN A 290 0.83 -0.05 45.05
C ASN A 290 0.43 1.01 46.11
N LYS A 291 -0.58 1.81 45.80
CA LYS A 291 -1.00 2.95 46.64
C LYS A 291 -2.51 3.17 46.58
N TYR A 292 -3.06 3.74 47.64
CA TYR A 292 -4.44 4.21 47.68
C TYR A 292 -4.56 5.66 47.23
N TYR A 293 -5.59 5.92 46.44
CA TYR A 293 -6.00 7.25 45.99
C TYR A 293 -7.44 7.52 46.39
N TYR A 294 -7.76 8.79 46.59
CA TYR A 294 -9.12 9.21 46.87
C TYR A 294 -9.75 9.86 45.64
N MET A 295 -10.96 9.44 45.35
CA MET A 295 -11.79 9.91 44.25
C MET A 295 -13.07 10.51 44.80
N GLU A 296 -13.72 11.35 44.00
CA GLU A 296 -15.09 11.80 44.24
C GLU A 296 -16.10 10.63 44.21
N GLU A 297 -17.21 10.73 44.94
CA GLU A 297 -18.25 9.69 44.98
C GLU A 297 -18.92 9.43 43.63
N GLU A 298 -18.94 10.43 42.75
CA GLU A 298 -19.44 10.36 41.39
C GLU A 298 -18.71 9.29 40.57
N PHE A 299 -17.47 8.94 40.93
CA PHE A 299 -16.71 7.84 40.31
C PHE A 299 -17.51 6.53 40.27
N LEU A 300 -18.26 6.23 41.33
CA LEU A 300 -19.06 4.99 41.47
C LEU A 300 -20.41 5.05 40.76
N LYS A 301 -20.88 6.24 40.40
CA LYS A 301 -22.22 6.45 39.83
C LYS A 301 -22.15 6.85 38.37
N HIS A 302 -21.00 7.32 37.88
CA HIS A 302 -20.88 7.83 36.52
C HIS A 302 -21.01 6.71 35.49
N PRO A 303 -22.01 6.78 34.59
CA PRO A 303 -22.22 5.78 33.54
C PRO A 303 -20.94 5.58 32.71
N GLY A 304 -20.49 4.34 32.54
CA GLY A 304 -19.31 4.01 31.76
C GLY A 304 -17.98 4.01 32.52
N ILE A 305 -17.87 4.78 33.61
CA ILE A 305 -16.68 4.79 34.47
C ILE A 305 -16.84 3.74 35.57
N ALA A 306 -17.98 3.79 36.26
CA ALA A 306 -18.29 2.88 37.37
C ALA A 306 -18.43 1.41 36.94
N ASP A 307 -19.00 1.17 35.76
CA ASP A 307 -19.11 -0.16 35.15
C ASP A 307 -18.01 -0.43 34.10
N GLY A 308 -17.12 0.55 33.90
CA GLY A 308 -15.95 0.47 33.04
C GLY A 308 -16.20 0.24 31.54
N LYS A 309 -17.41 0.53 31.05
CA LYS A 309 -17.78 0.37 29.64
C LYS A 309 -17.30 1.51 28.72
N VAL A 310 -16.96 2.68 29.26
CA VAL A 310 -16.44 3.80 28.47
C VAL A 310 -14.96 3.59 28.22
N SER A 311 -14.54 3.77 26.96
CA SER A 311 -13.14 3.63 26.58
C SER A 311 -12.31 4.81 27.09
N ASP A 312 -11.02 4.58 27.32
CA ASP A 312 -10.07 5.64 27.70
C ASP A 312 -10.02 6.77 26.66
N LEU A 313 -10.21 6.43 25.37
CA LEU A 313 -10.31 7.41 24.29
C LEU A 313 -11.56 8.30 24.45
N ASP A 314 -12.72 7.71 24.72
CA ASP A 314 -13.96 8.48 24.90
C ASP A 314 -13.86 9.40 26.12
N LEU A 315 -13.25 8.92 27.21
CA LEU A 315 -13.00 9.70 28.41
C LEU A 315 -12.06 10.87 28.12
N LEU A 316 -10.92 10.63 27.46
CA LEU A 316 -9.98 11.70 27.10
C LEU A 316 -10.62 12.71 26.14
N ALA A 317 -11.33 12.26 25.11
CA ALA A 317 -12.01 13.16 24.17
C ALA A 317 -13.03 14.05 24.90
N ALA A 318 -13.77 13.51 25.87
CA ALA A 318 -14.69 14.30 26.65
C ALA A 318 -13.98 15.33 27.55
N VAL A 319 -12.83 14.98 28.14
CA VAL A 319 -12.00 15.93 28.90
C VAL A 319 -11.44 17.02 27.97
N CYS A 320 -10.92 16.66 26.79
CA CYS A 320 -10.45 17.62 25.79
C CYS A 320 -11.51 18.63 25.40
N ASP A 321 -12.71 18.16 25.06
CA ASP A 321 -13.82 19.01 24.63
C ASP A 321 -14.32 19.95 25.74
N ALA A 322 -14.13 19.56 27.00
CA ALA A 322 -14.60 20.35 28.14
C ALA A 322 -13.57 21.33 28.68
N GLU A 323 -12.33 20.86 28.81
CA GLU A 323 -11.30 21.52 29.59
C GLU A 323 -10.35 22.31 28.69
N ALA A 324 -10.29 22.01 27.39
CA ALA A 324 -9.38 22.73 26.50
C ALA A 324 -9.84 24.16 26.20
N GLY A 325 -11.13 24.48 26.18
CA GLY A 325 -11.60 25.82 25.74
C GLY A 325 -11.21 26.12 24.27
N ASP A 326 -11.05 27.40 23.91
CA ASP A 326 -10.82 27.85 22.51
C ASP A 326 -9.35 27.70 22.05
N GLN A 327 -8.80 26.49 22.11
CA GLN A 327 -7.37 26.26 21.84
C GLN A 327 -7.13 25.57 20.49
N GLY A 328 -8.19 25.05 19.88
CA GLY A 328 -8.12 24.15 18.74
C GLY A 328 -7.49 22.79 19.09
N VAL A 329 -7.35 21.93 18.08
CA VAL A 329 -6.91 20.54 18.20
C VAL A 329 -5.60 20.39 19.00
N VAL A 330 -4.62 21.27 18.78
CA VAL A 330 -3.32 21.20 19.46
C VAL A 330 -3.44 21.43 20.97
N GLY A 331 -4.28 22.37 21.41
CA GLY A 331 -4.49 22.60 22.84
C GLY A 331 -5.32 21.49 23.49
N MET A 332 -6.28 20.92 22.76
CA MET A 332 -6.98 19.70 23.18
C MET A 332 -6.00 18.54 23.37
N GLU A 333 -5.05 18.37 22.45
CA GLU A 333 -4.02 17.34 22.52
C GLU A 333 -3.12 17.55 23.75
N ALA A 334 -2.72 18.80 24.02
CA ALA A 334 -1.96 19.17 25.21
C ALA A 334 -2.70 18.83 26.52
N VAL A 335 -4.01 19.10 26.59
CA VAL A 335 -4.86 18.73 27.73
C VAL A 335 -4.92 17.21 27.94
N ALA A 336 -5.19 16.43 26.88
CA ALA A 336 -5.17 14.97 26.97
C ALA A 336 -3.81 14.43 27.41
N LEU A 337 -2.73 15.03 26.90
CA LEU A 337 -1.38 14.62 27.22
C LEU A 337 -1.02 14.91 28.69
N CYS A 338 -1.52 16.00 29.29
CA CYS A 338 -1.41 16.21 30.74
C CYS A 338 -2.07 15.09 31.55
N VAL A 339 -3.30 14.72 31.21
CA VAL A 339 -4.02 13.63 31.89
C VAL A 339 -3.27 12.30 31.76
N LEU A 340 -2.74 12.00 30.58
CA LEU A 340 -1.92 10.82 30.32
C LEU A 340 -0.58 10.86 31.07
N ASN A 341 0.08 12.01 31.13
CA ASN A 341 1.35 12.18 31.84
C ASN A 341 1.20 11.90 33.34
N CYS A 342 0.02 12.12 33.92
CA CYS A 342 -0.28 11.71 35.28
C CYS A 342 -0.26 10.19 35.47
N THR A 343 -0.41 9.35 34.45
CA THR A 343 -0.48 7.88 34.63
C THR A 343 0.89 7.16 34.59
N ILE A 344 2.01 7.88 34.71
CA ILE A 344 3.37 7.32 34.53
C ILE A 344 4.00 6.87 35.86
N ASP A 345 4.59 5.66 35.86
CA ASP A 345 5.06 4.91 37.04
C ASP A 345 6.19 5.56 37.85
N GLN A 346 6.99 6.44 37.25
CA GLN A 346 8.05 7.15 37.98
C GLN A 346 7.48 8.20 38.96
N TYR A 347 6.22 8.59 38.77
CA TYR A 347 5.53 9.58 39.57
C TYR A 347 4.36 8.93 40.31
N LYS A 348 4.67 8.09 41.31
CA LYS A 348 3.74 7.43 42.27
C LYS A 348 2.82 8.40 43.06
N GLU A 349 2.80 9.66 42.66
CA GLU A 349 1.94 10.74 43.11
C GLU A 349 0.56 10.68 42.47
N PHE A 350 0.41 10.00 41.34
CA PHE A 350 -0.83 9.95 40.57
C PHE A 350 -1.30 8.52 40.27
N PRO A 351 -2.61 8.31 40.12
CA PRO A 351 -3.15 7.02 39.73
C PRO A 351 -2.68 6.58 38.33
N SER A 352 -2.55 5.27 38.15
CA SER A 352 -2.06 4.66 36.90
C SER A 352 -3.09 4.53 35.78
N GLN A 353 -4.34 4.88 36.02
CA GLN A 353 -5.41 4.81 35.03
C GLN A 353 -6.08 6.17 34.86
N ILE A 354 -6.38 6.53 33.61
CA ILE A 354 -7.01 7.80 33.25
C ILE A 354 -8.32 8.01 34.02
N ARG A 355 -9.14 6.96 34.14
CA ARG A 355 -10.39 7.00 34.91
C ARG A 355 -10.20 7.39 36.38
N TYR A 356 -9.08 6.98 36.97
CA TYR A 356 -8.74 7.35 38.34
C TYR A 356 -8.20 8.77 38.38
N VAL A 357 -7.35 9.17 37.43
CA VAL A 357 -6.84 10.55 37.33
C VAL A 357 -7.98 11.55 37.20
N VAL A 358 -8.96 11.29 36.35
CA VAL A 358 -10.07 12.22 36.07
C VAL A 358 -10.96 12.46 37.31
N TYR A 359 -11.06 11.48 38.20
CA TYR A 359 -11.85 11.60 39.43
C TYR A 359 -10.99 11.87 40.67
N GLN A 360 -9.67 11.98 40.51
CA GLN A 360 -8.73 12.18 41.61
C GLN A 360 -8.86 13.60 42.18
N GLY A 361 -8.96 13.68 43.50
CA GLY A 361 -8.93 14.95 44.23
C GLY A 361 -10.05 15.10 45.25
N LYS A 362 -9.94 16.14 46.09
CA LYS A 362 -10.93 16.52 47.12
C LYS A 362 -11.02 18.07 47.22
N PRO A 363 -11.67 18.79 46.27
CA PRO A 363 -12.48 18.28 45.17
C PRO A 363 -11.67 17.81 43.95
N THR A 364 -12.29 17.09 42.99
CA THR A 364 -11.64 16.72 41.72
C THR A 364 -11.10 17.94 40.96
N GLN A 365 -9.99 17.75 40.26
CA GLN A 365 -9.35 18.79 39.45
C GLN A 365 -10.19 19.21 38.24
N TYR A 366 -10.98 18.30 37.67
CA TYR A 366 -11.66 18.51 36.38
C TYR A 366 -13.13 18.82 36.60
N ALA A 367 -13.54 20.06 36.31
CA ALA A 367 -14.91 20.54 36.55
C ALA A 367 -15.95 19.78 35.72
N VAL A 368 -15.56 19.31 34.52
CA VAL A 368 -16.39 18.49 33.62
C VAL A 368 -17.02 17.27 34.33
N VAL A 369 -16.36 16.78 35.37
CA VAL A 369 -16.75 15.57 36.10
C VAL A 369 -17.91 15.84 37.05
N THR A 370 -17.99 17.03 37.62
CA THR A 370 -18.95 17.39 38.68
C THR A 370 -20.12 18.24 38.18
N ASP A 371 -19.98 18.90 37.03
CA ASP A 371 -21.04 19.75 36.44
C ASP A 371 -22.00 18.99 35.50
N GLY A 372 -21.82 17.66 35.37
CA GLY A 372 -22.59 16.80 34.49
C GLY A 372 -22.26 16.94 33.00
N ALA A 373 -21.28 17.77 32.65
CA ALA A 373 -20.90 18.00 31.27
C ALA A 373 -20.11 16.81 30.69
N LEU A 374 -19.41 16.03 31.52
CA LEU A 374 -18.80 14.75 31.12
C LEU A 374 -19.86 13.78 30.59
N LEU A 375 -20.97 13.63 31.32
CA LEU A 375 -22.05 12.73 30.96
C LEU A 375 -22.70 13.12 29.62
N LYS A 376 -22.97 14.41 29.42
CA LYS A 376 -23.53 14.89 28.16
C LYS A 376 -22.57 14.58 27.00
N ARG A 377 -21.26 14.77 27.20
CA ARG A 377 -20.21 14.58 26.17
C ARG A 377 -20.11 13.13 25.73
N LEU A 378 -20.10 12.21 26.69
CA LEU A 378 -20.11 10.78 26.41
C LEU A 378 -21.40 10.33 25.71
N LYS A 379 -22.53 11.02 25.92
CA LYS A 379 -23.79 10.78 25.19
C LYS A 379 -23.82 11.42 23.78
N GLY A 380 -22.75 12.08 23.37
CA GLY A 380 -22.60 12.63 22.02
C GLY A 380 -23.42 13.90 21.75
N GLN A 381 -23.81 14.65 22.78
CA GLN A 381 -24.67 15.83 22.66
C GLN A 381 -23.88 17.14 22.40
N PHE A 382 -22.85 17.12 21.54
CA PHE A 382 -21.90 18.24 21.34
C PHE A 382 -21.45 18.42 19.89
N GLU A 383 -21.02 19.64 19.56
CA GLU A 383 -20.63 20.08 18.22
C GLU A 383 -19.19 19.68 17.84
N ASP A 384 -18.21 19.74 18.76
CA ASP A 384 -16.77 19.58 18.42
C ASP A 384 -16.16 18.19 18.72
N ARG A 385 -16.96 17.13 18.52
CA ARG A 385 -16.49 15.75 18.76
C ARG A 385 -15.31 15.38 17.85
N THR A 386 -15.35 15.75 16.59
CA THR A 386 -14.33 15.31 15.62
C THR A 386 -12.92 15.74 16.03
N ASN A 387 -12.76 16.99 16.44
CA ASN A 387 -11.46 17.51 16.87
C ASN A 387 -11.02 16.93 18.21
N ALA A 388 -11.94 16.82 19.17
CA ALA A 388 -11.64 16.24 20.48
C ALA A 388 -11.16 14.78 20.39
N TYR A 389 -11.82 13.97 19.56
CA TYR A 389 -11.39 12.59 19.31
C TYR A 389 -10.08 12.51 18.53
N ALA A 390 -9.86 13.41 17.57
CA ALA A 390 -8.60 13.46 16.83
C ALA A 390 -7.43 13.81 17.77
N ALA A 391 -7.61 14.83 18.61
CA ALA A 391 -6.65 15.26 19.61
C ALA A 391 -6.36 14.16 20.65
N ALA A 392 -7.39 13.52 21.21
CA ALA A 392 -7.21 12.44 22.18
C ALA A 392 -6.45 11.24 21.58
N LYS A 393 -6.76 10.84 20.34
CA LYS A 393 -6.02 9.78 19.64
C LYS A 393 -4.55 10.15 19.43
N ALA A 394 -4.28 11.37 18.97
CA ALA A 394 -2.92 11.87 18.76
C ALA A 394 -2.13 11.86 20.08
N ALA A 395 -2.72 12.38 21.17
CA ALA A 395 -2.11 12.36 22.50
C ALA A 395 -1.81 10.93 22.98
N MET A 396 -2.73 9.98 22.80
CA MET A 396 -2.52 8.57 23.16
C MET A 396 -1.38 7.93 22.36
N GLU A 397 -1.25 8.27 21.07
CA GLU A 397 -0.15 7.81 20.22
C GLU A 397 1.20 8.39 20.67
N VAL A 398 1.26 9.72 20.87
CA VAL A 398 2.44 10.42 21.40
C VAL A 398 2.87 9.83 22.74
N PHE A 399 1.92 9.65 23.66
CA PHE A 399 2.16 9.05 24.97
C PHE A 399 2.63 7.60 24.86
N SER A 400 1.99 6.79 24.02
CA SER A 400 2.39 5.39 23.80
C SER A 400 3.81 5.29 23.22
N ASN A 401 4.20 6.20 22.33
CA ASN A 401 5.55 6.25 21.78
C ASN A 401 6.58 6.62 22.86
N TYR A 402 6.23 7.54 23.76
CA TYR A 402 7.07 7.86 24.91
C TYR A 402 7.23 6.66 25.84
N VAL A 403 6.13 6.05 26.30
CA VAL A 403 6.17 4.94 27.26
C VAL A 403 6.92 3.73 26.69
N ASN A 404 6.70 3.39 25.42
CA ASN A 404 7.28 2.19 24.83
C ASN A 404 8.70 2.38 24.27
N HIS A 405 9.07 3.60 23.87
CA HIS A 405 10.30 3.84 23.13
C HIS A 405 11.14 5.01 23.67
N GLY A 406 10.73 5.68 24.75
CA GLY A 406 11.40 6.87 25.26
C GLY A 406 11.37 8.05 24.29
N THR A 407 10.47 8.04 23.30
CA THR A 407 10.36 9.12 22.30
C THR A 407 9.81 10.37 22.96
N LYS A 408 10.50 11.51 22.81
CA LYS A 408 10.06 12.78 23.40
C LYS A 408 8.66 13.16 22.90
N ARG A 409 7.83 13.66 23.81
CA ARG A 409 6.46 14.10 23.52
C ARG A 409 6.51 15.49 22.91
N THR A 410 6.32 15.60 21.60
CA THR A 410 6.41 16.89 20.90
C THR A 410 5.04 17.35 20.43
N LEU A 411 4.67 18.58 20.75
CA LEU A 411 3.44 19.22 20.27
C LEU A 411 3.75 20.49 19.46
N PRO A 412 3.09 20.72 18.31
CA PRO A 412 3.29 21.94 17.54
C PRO A 412 2.98 23.20 18.36
N GLY A 413 3.84 24.22 18.28
CA GLY A 413 3.62 25.51 18.94
C GLY A 413 4.00 25.57 20.43
N PHE A 414 4.46 24.47 21.02
CA PHE A 414 5.12 24.47 22.32
C PHE A 414 6.64 24.60 22.14
N LYS A 415 7.30 25.34 23.03
CA LYS A 415 8.75 25.55 23.08
C LYS A 415 9.45 24.39 23.77
N THR A 416 8.78 23.69 24.69
CA THR A 416 9.36 22.50 25.32
C THR A 416 9.67 21.41 24.29
N LYS A 417 10.82 20.76 24.47
CA LYS A 417 11.28 19.65 23.60
C LYS A 417 10.69 18.30 24.02
N ASP A 418 10.14 18.21 25.23
CA ASP A 418 9.41 17.05 25.73
C ASP A 418 8.28 17.54 26.65
N PHE A 419 7.04 17.45 26.17
CA PHE A 419 5.84 17.88 26.87
C PHE A 419 5.58 16.95 28.08
N ASN A 420 6.18 17.30 29.21
CA ASN A 420 6.09 16.58 30.48
C ASN A 420 5.11 17.24 31.47
N TYR A 421 4.37 18.27 31.04
CA TYR A 421 3.40 18.96 31.87
C TYR A 421 2.30 18.02 32.34
N LYS A 422 1.87 18.19 33.59
CA LYS A 422 0.85 17.38 34.26
C LYS A 422 -0.40 18.17 34.59
N PHE A 423 -0.26 19.49 34.67
CA PHE A 423 -1.33 20.38 35.07
C PHE A 423 -1.53 21.46 34.02
N PHE A 424 -2.77 21.93 33.95
CA PHE A 424 -3.14 23.06 33.13
C PHE A 424 -4.26 23.84 33.79
N MET A 425 -4.34 25.15 33.52
CA MET A 425 -5.45 26.01 33.94
C MET A 425 -5.42 27.33 33.15
N THR A 426 -6.44 28.16 33.32
CA THR A 426 -6.46 29.50 32.70
C THR A 426 -5.36 30.40 33.29
N PRO A 427 -4.81 31.36 32.53
CA PRO A 427 -3.80 32.29 33.02
C PRO A 427 -4.21 33.05 34.29
N ALA A 428 -5.49 33.39 34.43
CA ALA A 428 -6.01 34.05 35.63
C ALA A 428 -5.99 33.11 36.85
N ALA A 429 -6.47 31.87 36.68
CA ALA A 429 -6.44 30.86 37.74
C ALA A 429 -5.01 30.53 38.17
N PHE A 430 -4.08 30.44 37.21
CA PHE A 430 -2.67 30.17 37.44
C PHE A 430 -1.99 31.23 38.32
N LYS A 431 -2.21 32.51 38.00
CA LYS A 431 -1.65 33.63 38.77
C LYS A 431 -2.25 33.76 40.18
N ALA A 432 -3.43 33.20 40.41
CA ALA A 432 -4.09 33.23 41.71
C ALA A 432 -3.59 32.12 42.66
N GLN A 433 -2.85 31.12 42.17
CA GLN A 433 -2.33 30.05 43.02
C GLN A 433 -1.12 30.50 43.83
N ASN A 434 -0.96 29.95 45.05
CA ASN A 434 0.23 30.14 45.87
C ASN A 434 1.40 29.26 45.36
N LEU A 435 1.88 29.56 44.15
CA LEU A 435 2.96 28.81 43.49
C LEU A 435 4.29 29.55 43.55
N ASN A 436 5.38 28.80 43.71
CA ASN A 436 6.72 29.32 43.59
C ASN A 436 7.11 29.46 42.10
N PHE A 437 6.71 30.58 41.50
CA PHE A 437 6.97 30.87 40.07
C PHE A 437 8.45 30.90 39.69
N SER A 438 9.38 31.02 40.66
CA SER A 438 10.82 31.00 40.40
C SER A 438 11.39 29.60 40.17
N LYS A 439 10.71 28.56 40.67
CA LYS A 439 11.12 27.14 40.55
C LYS A 439 10.22 26.35 39.61
N LEU A 440 9.10 26.92 39.20
CA LEU A 440 8.08 26.26 38.42
C LEU A 440 8.43 26.29 36.93
N GLU A 441 8.46 25.11 36.30
CA GLU A 441 8.48 25.01 34.83
C GLU A 441 7.04 25.09 34.31
N TYR A 442 6.77 26.10 33.49
CA TYR A 442 5.47 26.33 32.87
C TYR A 442 5.60 26.93 31.48
N GLU A 443 4.59 26.70 30.65
CA GLU A 443 4.46 27.28 29.33
C GLU A 443 3.00 27.69 29.08
N GLN A 444 2.79 28.92 28.58
CA GLN A 444 1.48 29.36 28.16
C GLN A 444 1.29 29.08 26.67
N TYR A 445 0.25 28.32 26.34
CA TYR A 445 -0.23 28.15 24.98
C TYR A 445 -1.62 28.73 24.89
N LYS A 446 -1.78 29.78 24.07
CA LYS A 446 -3.02 30.54 23.91
C LYS A 446 -3.69 30.87 25.27
N GLY A 447 -4.79 30.21 25.58
CA GLY A 447 -5.67 30.47 26.73
C GLY A 447 -5.42 29.57 27.94
N HIS A 448 -4.39 28.72 27.90
CA HIS A 448 -4.00 27.83 28.99
C HIS A 448 -2.53 28.00 29.36
N VAL A 449 -2.25 27.87 30.66
CA VAL A 449 -0.90 27.69 31.20
C VAL A 449 -0.74 26.24 31.60
N PHE A 450 0.28 25.58 31.06
CA PHE A 450 0.66 24.20 31.34
C PHE A 450 1.89 24.19 32.24
N PHE A 451 1.94 23.31 33.24
CA PHE A 451 3.04 23.27 34.19
C PHE A 451 3.29 21.87 34.77
N VAL A 452 4.50 21.68 35.29
CA VAL A 452 5.00 20.34 35.69
C VAL A 452 4.55 19.89 37.09
N ASP A 453 4.46 20.82 38.04
CA ASP A 453 4.29 20.48 39.47
C ASP A 453 3.63 21.60 40.30
N TRP A 454 3.03 21.27 41.45
CA TRP A 454 2.46 22.22 42.41
C TRP A 454 3.49 22.59 43.49
N ILE A 455 4.53 23.34 43.09
CA ILE A 455 5.54 23.83 44.04
C ILE A 455 4.95 25.02 44.79
N SER A 456 4.59 24.84 46.06
CA SER A 456 4.02 25.91 46.88
C SER A 456 5.04 27.04 47.14
N GLY A 457 4.53 28.27 47.09
CA GLY A 457 5.26 29.53 47.33
C GLY A 457 5.61 29.78 48.78
#